data_AF-A0A9W9KLM2-F1
#
_entry.id   AF-A0A9W9KLM2-F1
#
_cell.length_a   1.000
_cell.length_b   1.000
_cell.length_c   1.000
_cell.angle_alpha   90.00
_cell.angle_beta   90.00
_cell.angle_gamma   90.00
#
_symmetry.space_group_name_H-M   'P 1'
#
loop_
_entity.id
_entity.type
_entity.pdbx_description
1 polymer ?
#
loop_
_entity_poly.entity_id
_entity_poly.type
_entity_poly.pdbx_seq_one_letter_code
_entity_poly.pdbx_strand_id
1 'polypeptide(L)'
;MFGGKQAVSLRKWRKKNPDEQLQSAKSMGMVFEYMNDPKVWEKFCDTYEAIYNRLGEFDDFSARNNRNLPKIQEEWPIFIDVVLSSMANRSKGTFNWMFRKRKYVLDSKSLLQRP
;
A
#
# COMPACT_ATOMS: atom_id res chain seq x y z
N MET A 1 -5.35 -1.34 -1.35
CA MET A 1 -3.88 -1.25 -1.39
C MET A 1 -3.27 -2.62 -1.11
N PHE A 2 -3.40 -3.17 0.10
CA PHE A 2 -2.93 -4.52 0.43
C PHE A 2 -3.72 -5.66 -0.25
N GLY A 3 -5.06 -5.55 -0.34
CA GLY A 3 -5.90 -6.57 -0.99
C GLY A 3 -6.23 -6.29 -2.47
N GLY A 4 -5.29 -5.85 -3.29
CA GLY A 4 -5.57 -5.68 -4.74
C GLY A 4 -6.18 -4.33 -5.16
N LYS A 5 -6.87 -3.64 -4.25
CA LYS A 5 -7.69 -2.46 -4.57
C LYS A 5 -6.88 -1.16 -4.70
N GLN A 6 -7.32 -0.23 -5.55
CA GLN A 6 -6.77 1.13 -5.63
C GLN A 6 -6.94 1.89 -4.31
N ALA A 7 -6.01 2.80 -4.00
CA ALA A 7 -6.05 3.65 -2.81
C ALA A 7 -7.23 4.63 -2.83
N VAL A 8 -7.60 5.10 -4.01
CA VAL A 8 -8.72 6.02 -4.23
C VAL A 8 -9.52 5.59 -5.44
N SER A 9 -10.82 5.91 -5.46
CA SER A 9 -11.62 5.81 -6.68
C SER A 9 -11.31 6.99 -7.59
N LEU A 10 -10.66 6.75 -8.73
CA LEU A 10 -10.26 7.79 -9.68
C LEU A 10 -11.44 8.68 -10.14
N ARG A 11 -12.59 8.06 -10.41
CA ARG A 11 -13.81 8.77 -10.82
C ARG A 11 -14.33 9.71 -9.74
N LYS A 12 -14.34 9.26 -8.47
CA LYS A 12 -14.77 10.08 -7.34
C LYS A 12 -13.76 11.19 -7.07
N TRP A 13 -12.46 10.87 -7.11
CA TRP A 13 -11.39 11.82 -6.88
C TRP A 13 -11.40 13.00 -7.86
N ARG A 14 -11.67 12.76 -9.14
CA ARG A 14 -11.75 13.83 -10.15
C ARG A 14 -12.86 14.87 -9.86
N LYS A 15 -13.94 14.45 -9.20
CA LYS A 15 -15.06 15.33 -8.83
C LYS A 15 -14.77 16.20 -7.61
N LYS A 16 -13.80 15.82 -6.77
CA LYS A 16 -13.39 16.55 -5.57
C LYS A 16 -12.87 17.95 -5.90
N ASN A 17 -12.95 18.86 -4.92
CA ASN A 17 -12.29 20.17 -4.97
C ASN A 17 -10.76 20.02 -4.76
N PRO A 18 -9.94 21.06 -5.01
CA PRO A 18 -8.48 20.96 -4.89
C PRO A 18 -7.98 20.51 -3.51
N ASP A 19 -8.59 21.00 -2.43
CA ASP A 19 -8.17 20.65 -1.06
C ASP A 19 -8.49 19.18 -0.73
N GLU A 20 -9.66 18.71 -1.13
CA GLU A 20 -10.05 17.31 -0.99
C GLU A 20 -9.18 16.37 -1.86
N GLN A 21 -8.74 16.85 -3.03
CA GLN A 21 -7.79 16.14 -3.89
C GLN A 21 -6.43 16.00 -3.19
N LEU A 22 -5.92 17.10 -2.63
CA LEU A 22 -4.70 17.14 -1.85
C LEU A 22 -4.77 16.24 -0.60
N GLN A 23 -5.87 16.31 0.14
CA GLN A 23 -6.07 15.50 1.34
C GLN A 23 -6.06 14.00 1.02
N SER A 24 -6.61 13.61 -0.14
CA SER A 24 -6.57 12.22 -0.58
C SER A 24 -5.14 11.74 -0.87
N ALA A 25 -4.30 12.60 -1.47
CA ALA A 25 -2.89 12.29 -1.70
C ALA A 25 -2.09 12.23 -0.38
N LYS A 26 -2.31 13.18 0.54
CA LYS A 26 -1.72 13.19 1.89
C LYS A 26 -2.06 11.90 2.65
N SER A 27 -3.34 11.52 2.65
CA SER A 27 -3.80 10.32 3.36
C SER A 27 -3.13 9.04 2.85
N MET A 28 -2.87 8.96 1.55
CA MET A 28 -2.12 7.84 0.98
C MET A 28 -0.65 7.86 1.43
N GLY A 29 -0.02 9.04 1.48
CA GLY A 29 1.35 9.19 1.99
C GLY A 29 1.48 8.83 3.48
N MET A 30 0.49 9.19 4.31
CA MET A 30 0.49 8.86 5.75
C MET A 30 0.58 7.37 6.03
N VAL A 31 0.08 6.50 5.13
CA VAL A 31 0.22 5.04 5.30
C VAL A 31 1.68 4.61 5.19
N PHE A 32 2.44 5.20 4.26
CA PHE A 32 3.86 4.91 4.12
C PHE A 32 4.67 5.51 5.26
N GLU A 33 4.31 6.72 5.69
CA GLU A 33 4.92 7.34 6.88
C GLU A 33 4.72 6.47 8.13
N TYR A 34 3.48 6.01 8.36
CA TYR A 34 3.15 5.13 9.46
C TYR A 34 3.93 3.81 9.40
N MET A 35 4.01 3.17 8.23
CA MET A 35 4.76 1.93 8.06
C MET A 35 6.27 2.12 8.20
N ASN A 36 6.78 3.34 8.00
CA ASN A 36 8.18 3.69 8.15
C ASN A 36 8.54 4.12 9.58
N ASP A 37 7.56 4.24 10.49
CA ASP A 37 7.83 4.45 11.91
C ASP A 37 8.59 3.22 12.45
N PRO A 38 9.75 3.40 13.13
CA PRO A 38 10.56 2.28 13.58
C PRO A 38 9.83 1.30 14.50
N LYS A 39 8.93 1.78 15.37
CA LYS A 39 8.17 0.92 16.29
C LYS A 39 7.11 0.13 15.54
N VAL A 40 6.46 0.75 14.56
CA VAL A 40 5.47 0.07 13.71
C VAL A 40 6.17 -0.99 12.85
N TRP A 41 7.31 -0.65 12.27
CA TRP A 41 8.10 -1.57 11.45
C TRP A 41 8.59 -2.77 12.28
N GLU A 42 9.10 -2.54 13.48
CA GLU A 42 9.48 -3.59 14.42
C GLU A 42 8.30 -4.53 14.72
N LYS A 43 7.10 -3.99 15.02
CA LYS A 43 5.91 -4.82 15.26
C LYS A 43 5.46 -5.60 14.04
N PHE A 44 5.65 -5.05 12.84
CA PHE A 44 5.43 -5.78 11.60
C PHE A 44 6.42 -6.94 11.47
N CYS A 45 7.71 -6.72 11.72
CA CYS A 45 8.73 -7.77 11.73
C CYS A 45 8.42 -8.87 12.76
N ASP A 46 8.07 -8.50 14.01
CA ASP A 46 7.65 -9.45 15.05
C ASP A 46 6.52 -10.37 14.56
N THR A 47 5.52 -9.78 13.91
CA THR A 47 4.37 -10.51 13.38
C THR A 47 4.77 -11.40 12.19
N TYR A 48 5.61 -10.88 11.29
CA TYR A 48 6.13 -11.60 10.13
C TYR A 48 6.89 -12.85 10.56
N GLU A 49 7.81 -12.72 11.52
CA GLU A 49 8.63 -13.82 12.04
C GLU A 49 7.79 -14.83 12.83
N ALA A 50 6.85 -14.36 13.65
CA ALA A 50 5.96 -15.25 14.39
C ALA A 50 5.11 -16.12 13.44
N ILE A 51 4.57 -15.54 12.37
CA ILE A 51 3.82 -16.30 11.35
C ILE A 51 4.76 -17.27 10.63
N TYR A 52 5.93 -16.81 10.17
CA TYR A 52 6.92 -17.66 9.51
C TYR A 52 7.26 -18.91 10.35
N ASN A 53 7.50 -18.73 11.65
CA ASN A 53 7.80 -19.83 12.56
C ASN A 53 6.62 -20.80 12.71
N ARG A 54 5.39 -20.29 12.85
CA ARG A 54 4.18 -21.13 12.94
C ARG A 54 3.90 -21.91 11.66
N LEU A 55 4.23 -21.34 10.50
CA LEU A 55 4.14 -22.05 9.22
C LEU A 55 5.14 -23.20 9.14
N GLY A 56 6.36 -23.01 9.67
CA GLY A 56 7.35 -24.11 9.79
C GLY A 56 6.87 -25.25 10.69
N GLU A 57 6.28 -24.92 11.85
CA GLU A 57 5.67 -25.93 12.74
C GLU A 57 4.54 -26.70 12.03
N PHE A 58 3.77 -26.02 11.18
CA PHE A 58 2.72 -26.66 10.39
C PHE A 58 3.27 -27.55 9.27
N ASP A 59 4.33 -27.13 8.59
CA ASP A 59 5.02 -27.93 7.57
C ASP A 59 5.56 -29.23 8.18
N ASP A 60 6.22 -29.13 9.35
CA ASP A 60 6.68 -30.30 10.12
C ASP A 60 5.54 -31.23 10.51
N PHE A 61 4.43 -30.67 11.03
CA PHE A 61 3.24 -31.45 11.37
C PHE A 61 2.66 -32.15 10.14
N SER A 62 2.55 -31.46 9.01
CA SER A 62 2.00 -32.03 7.78
C SER A 62 2.86 -33.16 7.22
N ALA A 63 4.18 -32.98 7.22
CA ALA A 63 5.15 -33.99 6.80
C ALA A 63 5.04 -35.27 7.66
N ARG A 64 4.94 -35.12 9.00
CA ARG A 64 4.75 -36.26 9.93
C ARG A 64 3.44 -37.02 9.70
N ASN A 65 2.41 -36.34 9.21
CA ASN A 65 1.11 -36.93 8.92
C ASN A 65 0.96 -37.42 7.47
N ASN A 66 2.06 -37.60 6.73
CA ASN A 66 2.08 -38.03 5.33
C ASN A 66 1.19 -37.17 4.40
N ARG A 67 1.03 -35.88 4.72
CA ARG A 67 0.36 -34.92 3.85
C ARG A 67 1.39 -34.30 2.92
N ASN A 68 1.27 -34.58 1.63
CA ASN A 68 2.16 -34.04 0.62
C ASN A 68 1.72 -32.61 0.23
N LEU A 69 1.85 -31.68 1.17
CA LEU A 69 1.57 -30.26 0.95
C LEU A 69 2.85 -29.51 0.58
N PRO A 70 2.76 -28.43 -0.22
CA PRO A 70 3.88 -27.51 -0.41
C PRO A 70 4.33 -26.92 0.92
N LYS A 71 5.62 -26.61 1.06
CA LYS A 71 6.18 -25.96 2.25
C LYS A 71 5.72 -24.51 2.33
N ILE A 72 4.69 -24.25 3.12
CA ILE A 72 4.09 -22.92 3.19
C ILE A 72 4.97 -21.91 3.93
N GLN A 73 5.92 -22.37 4.75
CA GLN A 73 6.93 -21.52 5.36
C GLN A 73 7.83 -20.86 4.30
N GLU A 74 8.24 -21.60 3.26
CA GLU A 74 9.09 -21.09 2.18
C GLU A 74 8.33 -20.13 1.25
N GLU A 75 7.01 -20.30 1.12
CA GLU A 75 6.13 -19.42 0.32
C GLU A 75 5.80 -18.09 1.02
N TRP A 76 5.88 -18.03 2.36
CA TRP A 76 5.49 -16.84 3.13
C TRP A 76 6.30 -15.57 2.81
N PRO A 77 7.65 -15.60 2.76
CA PRO A 77 8.45 -14.45 2.35
C PRO A 77 8.08 -13.95 0.95
N ILE A 78 7.83 -14.88 0.02
CA ILE A 78 7.47 -14.57 -1.38
C ILE A 78 6.11 -13.87 -1.41
N PHE A 79 5.13 -14.40 -0.69
CA PHE A 79 3.81 -13.78 -0.58
C PHE A 79 3.88 -12.36 -0.01
N ILE A 80 4.63 -12.15 1.08
CA ILE A 80 4.79 -10.84 1.70
C ILE A 80 5.46 -9.85 0.77
N ASP A 81 6.54 -10.24 0.10
CA ASP A 81 7.20 -9.39 -0.89
C ASP A 81 6.24 -8.97 -2.00
N VAL A 82 5.49 -9.92 -2.58
CA VAL A 82 4.49 -9.64 -3.62
C VAL A 82 3.43 -8.67 -3.12
N VAL A 83 2.91 -8.84 -1.91
CA VAL A 83 1.89 -7.95 -1.33
C VAL A 83 2.43 -6.53 -1.12
N LEU A 84 3.60 -6.39 -0.50
CA LEU A 84 4.21 -5.09 -0.22
C LEU A 84 4.62 -4.36 -1.51
N SER A 85 5.27 -5.07 -2.44
CA SER A 85 5.65 -4.56 -3.75
C SER A 85 4.43 -4.15 -4.57
N SER A 86 3.37 -4.96 -4.58
CA SER A 86 2.12 -4.64 -5.27
C SER A 86 1.44 -3.40 -4.68
N MET A 87 1.43 -3.25 -3.36
CA MET A 87 0.94 -2.05 -2.71
C MET A 87 1.73 -0.82 -3.15
N ALA A 88 3.06 -0.84 -3.00
CA ALA A 88 3.93 0.29 -3.30
C ALA A 88 3.77 0.74 -4.76
N ASN A 89 3.79 -0.22 -5.70
CA ASN A 89 3.64 0.06 -7.12
C ASN A 89 2.28 0.68 -7.47
N ARG A 90 1.19 0.16 -6.90
CA ARG A 90 -0.16 0.73 -7.13
C ARG A 90 -0.30 2.12 -6.53
N SER A 91 0.25 2.35 -5.35
CA SER A 91 0.23 3.66 -4.71
C SER A 91 1.03 4.68 -5.52
N LYS A 92 2.23 4.30 -5.99
CA LYS A 92 3.03 5.12 -6.92
C LYS A 92 2.26 5.46 -8.20
N GLY A 93 1.65 4.46 -8.84
CA GLY A 93 0.82 4.67 -10.03
C GLY A 93 -0.35 5.61 -9.78
N THR A 94 -1.04 5.44 -8.63
CA THR A 94 -2.16 6.29 -8.22
C THR A 94 -1.70 7.71 -7.93
N PHE A 95 -0.58 7.89 -7.23
CA PHE A 95 0.03 9.19 -6.95
C PHE A 95 0.38 9.94 -8.23
N ASN A 96 1.10 9.28 -9.15
CA ASN A 96 1.49 9.85 -10.43
C ASN A 96 0.26 10.27 -11.25
N TRP A 97 -0.80 9.46 -11.23
CA TRP A 97 -2.06 9.83 -11.88
C TRP A 97 -2.71 11.06 -11.23
N MET A 98 -2.80 11.10 -9.90
CA MET A 98 -3.35 12.25 -9.17
C MET A 98 -2.53 13.52 -9.46
N PHE A 99 -1.21 13.42 -9.43
CA PHE A 99 -0.31 14.52 -9.75
C PHE A 99 -0.57 15.07 -11.16
N ARG A 100 -0.70 14.20 -12.17
CA ARG A 100 -0.98 14.62 -13.55
C ARG A 100 -2.38 15.19 -13.78
N LYS A 101 -3.36 14.82 -12.96
CA LYS A 101 -4.78 15.20 -13.14
C LYS A 101 -5.30 16.19 -12.10
N ARG A 102 -4.44 16.67 -11.20
CA ARG A 102 -4.79 17.65 -10.18
C ARG A 102 -5.38 18.91 -10.80
N LYS A 103 -6.41 19.45 -10.17
CA LYS A 103 -6.90 20.78 -10.49
C LYS A 103 -5.89 21.79 -9.95
N TYR A 104 -5.49 22.75 -10.77
CA TYR A 104 -4.76 23.90 -10.26
C TYR A 104 -5.73 24.73 -9.43
N VAL A 105 -5.30 25.15 -8.24
CA VAL A 105 -5.88 26.33 -7.61
C VAL A 105 -5.46 27.47 -8.52
N LEU A 106 -6.32 27.89 -9.44
CA LEU A 106 -6.18 29.19 -10.06
C LEU A 106 -6.33 30.17 -8.89
N ASP A 107 -5.21 30.65 -8.37
CA ASP A 107 -5.22 31.85 -7.56
C ASP A 107 -5.95 32.88 -8.42
N SER A 108 -7.07 33.39 -7.90
CA SER A 108 -7.96 34.36 -8.53
C SER A 108 -7.24 35.64 -8.99
N LYS A 109 -5.95 35.78 -8.65
CA LYS A 109 -5.04 36.82 -9.11
C LYS A 109 -4.41 36.60 -10.48
N SER A 110 -4.41 35.37 -11.02
CA SER A 110 -3.77 35.06 -12.33
C SER A 110 -4.70 35.21 -13.54
N LEU A 111 -6.00 35.42 -13.33
CA LEU A 111 -6.98 35.64 -14.40
C LEU A 111 -7.20 37.12 -14.74
N LEU A 112 -6.58 38.05 -14.00
CA LEU A 112 -6.65 39.51 -14.24
C LEU A 112 -5.39 40.11 -14.86
N GLN A 113 -4.43 39.29 -15.28
CA GLN A 113 -3.24 39.73 -15.99
C GLN A 113 -3.05 38.92 -17.27
N ARG A 114 -3.93 39.15 -18.24
CA ARG A 114 -3.58 39.02 -19.65
C ARG A 114 -3.87 40.36 -20.32
N PRO A 115 -2.86 41.05 -20.87
CA PRO A 115 -3.09 42.21 -21.73
C PRO A 115 -3.81 41.79 -23.02
#